data_AF-A0A1F9NE72-F1
#
_entry.id   AF-A0A1F9NE72-F1
#
_cell.length_a   1.000
_cell.length_b   1.000
_cell.length_c   1.000
_cell.angle_alpha   90.00
_cell.angle_beta   90.00
_cell.angle_gamma   90.00
#
_symmetry.space_group_name_H-M   'P 1'
#
loop_
_entity.id
_entity.type
_entity.pdbx_description
1 polymer ?
#
loop_
_entity_poly.entity_id
_entity_poly.type
_entity_poly.pdbx_seq_one_letter_code
_entity_poly.pdbx_strand_id
1 'polypeptide(L)' 'MRYDEYLRKGYGIGSGAVESSHKQVVHARLRQAGMRWSEAGARRLLALRVLLLNHSWGQLDRMVMARVA' A
#
# COMPACT_ATOMS: atom_id res chain seq x y z
N MET A 1 20.45 -1.95 -3.70
CA MET A 1 19.06 -2.33 -4.09
C MET A 1 19.16 -3.52 -5.04
N ARG A 2 18.28 -4.53 -4.96
CA ARG A 2 18.33 -5.76 -5.79
C ARG A 2 17.48 -5.62 -7.06
N TYR A 3 17.88 -4.71 -7.93
CA TYR A 3 17.07 -4.26 -9.05
C TYR A 3 16.81 -5.37 -10.09
N ASP A 4 17.84 -6.15 -10.38
CA ASP A 4 17.82 -7.33 -11.25
C ASP A 4 16.82 -8.39 -10.76
N GLU A 5 16.77 -8.64 -9.45
CA GLU A 5 15.86 -9.59 -8.83
C GLU A 5 14.40 -9.13 -9.01
N TYR A 6 14.14 -7.84 -8.82
CA TYR A 6 12.79 -7.30 -8.89
C TYR A 6 12.25 -7.24 -10.32
N LEU A 7 13.10 -6.90 -11.28
CA LEU A 7 12.75 -6.98 -12.70
C LEU A 7 12.44 -8.42 -13.11
N ARG A 8 13.25 -9.39 -12.66
CA ARG A 8 13.01 -10.82 -12.94
C ARG A 8 11.70 -11.32 -12.32
N LYS A 9 11.29 -10.75 -11.19
CA LYS A 9 9.99 -11.01 -10.53
C LYS A 9 8.81 -10.28 -11.20
N GLY A 10 9.06 -9.49 -12.25
CA GLY A 10 8.01 -8.77 -12.98
C GLY A 10 7.41 -7.60 -12.20
N TYR A 11 8.12 -7.06 -11.20
CA TYR A 11 7.62 -5.91 -10.47
C TYR A 11 7.60 -4.67 -11.37
N GLY A 12 6.50 -3.92 -11.36
CA GLY A 12 6.29 -2.70 -12.16
C GLY A 12 7.12 -1.50 -11.71
N ILE A 13 8.42 -1.68 -11.47
CA ILE A 13 9.34 -0.64 -11.03
C ILE A 13 9.57 0.36 -12.16
N GLY A 14 9.59 1.65 -11.85
CA GLY A 14 9.73 2.72 -12.84
C GLY A 14 8.49 2.88 -13.74
N SER A 15 7.35 2.28 -13.37
CA SER A 15 6.10 2.46 -14.10
C SER A 15 5.32 3.66 -13.54
N GLY A 16 4.81 4.51 -14.44
CA GLY A 16 3.97 5.64 -14.05
C GLY A 16 2.72 5.24 -13.28
N ALA A 17 2.18 4.03 -13.54
CA ALA A 17 1.05 3.48 -12.79
C ALA A 17 1.40 3.19 -11.32
N VAL A 18 2.57 2.58 -11.04
CA VAL A 18 3.02 2.33 -9.66
C VAL A 18 3.33 3.64 -8.94
N GLU A 19 3.98 4.58 -9.62
CA GLU A 19 4.28 5.90 -9.04
C GLU A 19 3.01 6.70 -8.73
N SER A 20 2.03 6.69 -9.63
CA SER A 20 0.71 7.30 -9.41
C SER A 20 0.00 6.65 -8.23
N SER A 21 -0.01 5.30 -8.18
CA SER A 21 -0.60 4.54 -7.07
C SER A 21 0.06 4.88 -5.73
N HIS A 22 1.39 5.03 -5.68
CA HIS A 22 2.08 5.48 -4.48
C HIS A 22 1.61 6.88 -4.03
N LYS A 23 1.46 7.83 -4.96
CA LYS A 23 0.98 9.18 -4.64
C LYS A 23 -0.45 9.15 -4.07
N GLN A 24 -1.35 8.38 -4.68
CA GLN A 24 -2.78 8.34 -4.31
C GLN A 24 -3.05 7.52 -3.04
N VAL A 25 -2.39 6.36 -2.92
CA VAL A 25 -2.64 5.41 -1.83
C VAL A 25 -1.80 5.78 -0.60
N VAL A 26 -0.48 5.93 -0.76
CA VAL A 26 0.46 6.09 0.36
C VAL A 26 0.61 7.54 0.75
N HIS A 27 1.10 8.38 -0.15
CA HIS A 27 1.48 9.76 0.15
C HIS A 27 0.29 10.58 0.66
N ALA A 28 -0.83 10.53 -0.07
CA ALA A 28 -2.04 11.29 0.26
C ALA A 28 -2.62 10.97 1.66
N ARG A 29 -2.27 9.83 2.26
CA ARG A 29 -2.79 9.47 3.60
C ARG A 29 -1.75 9.42 4.69
N LEU A 30 -0.58 8.85 4.43
CA LEU A 30 0.41 8.55 5.46
C LEU A 30 1.44 9.66 5.66
N ARG A 31 1.57 10.60 4.72
CA ARG A 31 2.57 11.68 4.77
C ARG A 31 1.87 13.03 4.85
N GLN A 32 1.18 13.26 5.97
CA GLN A 32 0.61 14.56 6.33
C GLN A 32 1.28 15.08 7.62
N ALA A 33 1.14 16.36 7.90
CA ALA A 33 1.80 17.01 9.03
C ALA A 33 1.46 16.33 10.37
N GLY A 34 2.47 16.12 11.20
CA GLY A 34 2.32 15.57 12.55
C GLY A 34 1.98 14.08 12.64
N MET A 35 1.83 13.37 11.52
CA MET A 35 1.47 11.95 11.55
C MET A 35 2.65 11.06 11.96
N ARG A 36 2.37 10.10 12.84
CA ARG A 36 3.27 9.02 13.22
C ARG A 36 2.55 7.69 13.06
N TRP A 37 3.21 6.74 12.39
CA TRP A 37 2.63 5.44 12.11
C TRP A 37 3.57 4.34 12.58
N SER A 38 3.05 3.36 13.29
CA SER A 38 3.72 2.06 13.39
C SER A 38 3.64 1.36 12.04
N GLU A 39 4.62 0.51 11.71
CA GLU A 39 4.59 -0.26 10.47
C GLU A 39 3.31 -1.11 10.35
N ALA A 40 2.92 -1.76 11.45
CA ALA A 40 1.70 -2.56 11.50
C ALA A 40 0.43 -1.71 11.30
N GLY A 41 0.37 -0.52 11.91
CA GLY A 41 -0.74 0.42 11.73
C GLY A 41 -0.84 0.94 10.29
N ALA A 42 0.29 1.35 9.71
CA ALA A 42 0.38 1.81 8.33
C ALA A 42 -0.08 0.72 7.34
N ARG A 43 0.39 -0.51 7.51
CA ARG A 43 0.05 -1.63 6.61
C ARG A 43 -1.45 -1.92 6.60
N ARG A 44 -2.11 -1.89 7.77
CA ARG A 44 -3.58 -2.07 7.87
C ARG A 44 -4.33 -0.92 7.22
N LEU A 45 -3.92 0.32 7.45
CA LEU A 45 -4.58 1.47 6.85
C LEU A 45 -4.45 1.47 5.32
N LEU A 46 -3.27 1.11 4.79
CA LEU A 46 -3.04 0.99 3.35
C LEU A 46 -3.93 -0.08 2.73
N ALA A 47 -4.08 -1.24 3.38
CA ALA A 47 -4.97 -2.30 2.92
C ALA A 47 -6.42 -1.80 2.76
N LEU A 48 -6.96 -1.12 3.80
CA LEU A 48 -8.30 -0.54 3.74
C LEU A 48 -8.42 0.54 2.66
N ARG A 49 -7.39 1.37 2.50
CA ARG A 49 -7.38 2.45 1.51
C ARG A 49 -7.35 1.92 0.08
N VAL A 50 -6.67 0.81 -0.18
CA VAL A 50 -6.71 0.14 -1.49
C VAL A 50 -8.12 -0.35 -1.79
N LEU A 51 -8.79 -1.02 -0.83
CA LEU A 51 -10.19 -1.45 -1.04
C LEU A 51 -11.12 -0.28 -1.32
N LEU A 52 -10.97 0.81 -0.57
CA LEU A 52 -11.78 2.02 -0.74
C LEU A 52 -11.60 2.64 -2.12
N LEU A 53 -10.36 2.86 -2.57
CA LEU A 53 -10.06 3.50 -3.85
C LEU A 53 -10.43 2.62 -5.06
N ASN A 54 -10.41 1.30 -4.89
CA ASN A 54 -10.81 0.35 -5.92
C ASN A 54 -12.31 -0.02 -5.87
N HIS A 55 -13.12 0.66 -5.04
CA HIS A 55 -14.54 0.34 -4.85
C HIS A 55 -14.82 -1.14 -4.52
N SER A 56 -13.86 -1.79 -3.84
CA SER A 56 -13.83 -3.24 -3.63
C SER A 56 -14.05 -3.60 -2.16
N TRP A 57 -14.88 -2.84 -1.45
CA TRP A 57 -15.08 -2.98 -0.01
C TRP A 57 -15.56 -4.38 0.41
N GLY A 58 -16.38 -5.04 -0.42
CA GLY A 58 -16.84 -6.41 -0.17
C GLY A 58 -15.75 -7.48 -0.17
N GLN A 59 -14.49 -7.13 -0.46
CA GLN A 59 -13.35 -8.02 -0.32
C GLN A 59 -12.72 -8.00 1.08
N LEU A 60 -13.20 -7.11 1.97
CA LEU A 60 -12.63 -6.93 3.31
C LEU A 60 -12.55 -8.23 4.10
N ASP A 61 -13.61 -9.05 4.06
CA ASP A 61 -13.69 -10.31 4.81
C ASP A 61 -12.66 -11.35 4.36
N ARG A 62 -12.13 -11.22 3.13
CA ARG A 62 -11.09 -12.11 2.59
C ARG A 62 -9.68 -11.62 2.89
N MET A 63 -9.52 -10.41 3.43
CA MET A 63 -8.19 -9.89 3.73
C MET A 63 -7.64 -10.50 5.02
N VAL A 64 -6.52 -11.21 4.93
CA VAL A 64 -5.76 -11.63 6.10
C VAL A 64 -4.93 -10.44 6.60
N MET A 65 -5.40 -9.78 7.65
CA MET A 65 -4.64 -8.75 8.35
C MET A 65 -3.78 -9.40 9.44
N ALA A 66 -2.48 -9.08 9.46
CA ALA A 66 -1.60 -9.51 10.52
C ALA A 66 -2.15 -9.04 11.89
N ARG A 67 -2.21 -9.95 12.87
CA ARG A 67 -2.66 -9.63 14.23
C ARG A 67 -1.70 -8.62 14.87
N VAL A 68 -2.23 -7.68 15.65
CA VAL A 68 -1.38 -6.82 16.50
C VAL A 68 -0.92 -7.70 17.66
N ALA A 69 0.38 -7.68 17.94
CA ALA A 69 0.96 -8.29 19.15
C ALA A 69 0.72 -7.39 20.36
#